data_AF-A0A8I1KMZ8-F1
#
_entry.id   AF-A0A8I1KMZ8-F1
#
_cell.length_a   1.000
_cell.length_b   1.000
_cell.length_c   1.000
_cell.angle_alpha   90.00
_cell.angle_beta   90.00
_cell.angle_gamma   90.00
#
_symmetry.space_group_name_H-M   'P 1'
#
loop_
_entity.id
_entity.type
_entity.pdbx_description
1 polymer ?
#
loop_
_entity_poly.entity_id
_entity_poly.type
_entity_poly.pdbx_seq_one_letter_code
_entity_poly.pdbx_strand_id
1 'polypeptide(L)'
;MDGFQTGLVKAKLMFGSKLSAFWYRMLFIHITTSIVALVIGPFTLSTRFRERNINRHRIVGRIYLVGVLLGGVSGLYLSFYATGGLVAKLGFGLLSVFWLTSAYQALHRVKNKKIKEHRNWMIRNYSLTFGAVTLRIWLPLFIVLFGIERFEISYAIIAWLAWVPNLLVAELFIRKRFNKGKYEGNEDLHF
;
A
#
# COMPACT_ATOMS: atom_id res chain seq x y z
N MET A 1 -44.61 -14.34 30.51
CA MET A 1 -44.25 -13.31 29.51
C MET A 1 -43.05 -12.57 30.08
N ASP A 2 -41.86 -12.54 29.48
CA ASP A 2 -41.59 -12.61 28.05
C ASP A 2 -40.15 -13.16 27.78
N GLY A 3 -40.07 -14.34 27.18
CA GLY A 3 -38.82 -15.05 26.86
C GLY A 3 -38.13 -14.56 25.58
N PHE A 4 -38.63 -13.48 24.98
CA PHE A 4 -38.15 -12.95 23.69
C PHE A 4 -37.04 -11.88 23.80
N GLN A 5 -36.70 -11.38 24.98
CA GLN A 5 -35.77 -10.23 25.12
C GLN A 5 -34.29 -10.58 25.38
N THR A 6 -33.94 -11.82 25.72
CA THR A 6 -32.55 -12.17 26.09
C THR A 6 -31.71 -12.71 24.94
N GLY A 7 -32.34 -13.22 23.86
CA GLY A 7 -31.63 -13.77 22.69
C GLY A 7 -31.32 -12.74 21.61
N LEU A 8 -32.31 -11.94 21.22
CA LEU A 8 -32.22 -11.01 20.06
C LEU A 8 -31.35 -9.78 20.33
N VAL A 9 -31.39 -9.23 21.54
CA VAL A 9 -30.52 -8.11 21.95
C VAL A 9 -29.07 -8.59 22.10
N LYS A 10 -28.86 -9.78 22.65
CA LYS A 10 -27.53 -10.40 22.78
C LYS A 10 -26.97 -10.79 21.41
N ALA A 11 -27.81 -11.27 20.49
CA ALA A 11 -27.45 -11.46 19.10
C ALA A 11 -27.11 -10.13 18.42
N LYS A 12 -27.89 -9.06 18.58
CA LYS A 12 -27.59 -7.73 18.03
C LYS A 12 -26.31 -7.11 18.62
N LEU A 13 -26.01 -7.39 19.89
CA LEU A 13 -24.75 -7.02 20.55
C LEU A 13 -23.55 -7.89 20.11
N MET A 14 -23.78 -9.15 19.76
CA MET A 14 -22.76 -10.05 19.16
C MET A 14 -22.53 -9.76 17.66
N PHE A 15 -23.58 -9.41 16.91
CA PHE A 15 -23.52 -8.95 15.52
C PHE A 15 -22.93 -7.54 15.41
N GLY A 16 -23.13 -6.70 16.42
CA GLY A 16 -22.41 -5.45 16.63
C GLY A 16 -21.09 -5.65 17.37
N SER A 17 -20.34 -6.72 17.05
CA SER A 17 -19.04 -6.99 17.67
C SER A 17 -18.10 -5.81 17.41
N LYS A 18 -18.09 -4.85 18.34
CA LYS A 18 -17.06 -3.82 18.39
C LYS A 18 -15.74 -4.57 18.44
N LEU A 19 -14.99 -4.50 17.35
CA LEU A 19 -13.61 -4.98 17.34
C LEU A 19 -12.89 -4.35 18.54
N SER A 20 -11.90 -5.06 19.08
CA SER A 20 -11.23 -4.62 20.31
C SER A 20 -10.72 -3.18 20.16
N ALA A 21 -10.62 -2.44 21.28
CA ALA A 21 -10.05 -1.08 21.26
C ALA A 21 -8.66 -1.04 20.60
N PHE A 22 -7.93 -2.16 20.64
CA PHE A 22 -6.67 -2.35 19.93
C PHE A 22 -6.83 -2.32 18.41
N TRP A 23 -7.85 -2.97 17.85
CA TRP A 23 -8.12 -2.94 16.41
C TRP A 23 -8.39 -1.52 15.91
N TYR A 24 -9.21 -0.73 16.62
CA TYR A 24 -9.46 0.66 16.26
C TYR A 24 -8.19 1.52 16.31
N ARG A 25 -7.32 1.30 17.30
CA ARG A 25 -6.00 1.96 17.35
C ARG A 25 -5.14 1.60 16.14
N MET A 26 -5.11 0.31 15.76
CA MET A 26 -4.37 -0.13 14.58
C MET A 26 -4.94 0.48 13.29
N LEU A 27 -6.28 0.54 13.15
CA LEU A 27 -6.92 1.21 12.02
C LEU A 27 -6.56 2.69 11.96
N PHE A 28 -6.61 3.40 13.08
CA PHE A 28 -6.26 4.81 13.14
C PHE A 28 -4.80 5.05 12.75
N ILE A 29 -3.87 4.26 13.30
CA ILE A 29 -2.45 4.31 12.93
C ILE A 29 -2.31 4.05 11.43
N HIS A 30 -2.91 2.99 10.90
CA HIS A 30 -2.84 2.64 9.49
C HIS A 30 -3.30 3.79 8.59
N ILE A 31 -4.49 4.34 8.83
CA ILE A 31 -5.08 5.38 7.98
C ILE A 31 -4.22 6.64 8.01
N THR A 32 -3.89 7.13 9.21
CA THR A 32 -3.15 8.38 9.37
C THR A 32 -1.77 8.31 8.74
N THR A 33 -1.00 7.25 9.00
CA THR A 33 0.35 7.11 8.45
C THR A 33 0.34 6.81 6.96
N SER A 34 -0.65 6.06 6.46
CA SER A 34 -0.78 5.77 5.03
C SER A 34 -1.17 7.02 4.22
N ILE A 35 -2.04 7.88 4.74
CA ILE A 35 -2.37 9.16 4.09
C ILE A 35 -1.12 10.04 4.01
N VAL A 36 -0.38 10.17 5.10
CA VAL A 36 0.88 10.92 5.12
C VAL A 36 1.85 10.37 4.09
N ALA A 37 2.07 9.05 4.06
CA ALA A 37 2.95 8.40 3.09
C ALA A 37 2.50 8.64 1.64
N LEU A 38 1.20 8.55 1.37
CA LEU A 38 0.64 8.79 0.04
C LEU A 38 0.87 10.23 -0.43
N VAL A 39 0.61 11.21 0.43
CA VAL A 39 0.78 12.64 0.11
C VAL A 39 2.24 13.00 -0.13
N ILE A 40 3.16 12.50 0.71
CA ILE A 40 4.57 12.88 0.61
C ILE A 40 5.37 12.03 -0.40
N GLY A 41 4.86 10.86 -0.77
CA GLY A 41 5.53 9.91 -1.66
C GLY A 41 5.98 10.49 -3.02
N PRO A 42 5.17 11.29 -3.75
CA PRO A 42 5.60 11.94 -4.98
C PRO A 42 6.82 12.84 -4.80
N PHE A 43 6.92 13.53 -3.66
CA PHE A 43 8.06 14.39 -3.34
C PHE A 43 9.34 13.57 -3.09
N THR A 44 9.21 12.34 -2.59
CA THR A 44 10.36 11.42 -2.46
C THR A 44 10.84 10.88 -3.80
N LEU A 45 9.97 10.81 -4.83
CA LEU A 45 10.34 10.35 -6.18
C LEU A 45 10.83 11.47 -7.11
N SER A 46 10.50 12.73 -6.80
CA SER A 46 10.84 13.90 -7.60
C SER A 46 12.34 14.19 -7.62
N THR A 47 12.92 14.24 -8.82
CA THR A 47 14.33 14.64 -9.01
C THR A 47 14.55 16.11 -8.68
N ARG A 48 13.64 16.99 -9.12
CA ARG A 48 13.68 18.44 -8.85
C ARG A 48 13.71 18.75 -7.36
N PHE A 49 12.90 18.06 -6.56
CA PHE A 49 12.86 18.27 -5.11
C PHE A 49 14.18 17.87 -4.45
N ARG A 50 14.77 16.76 -4.91
CA ARG A 50 16.05 16.25 -4.41
C ARG A 50 17.23 17.15 -4.77
N GLU A 51 17.28 17.64 -6.00
CA GLU A 51 18.34 18.53 -6.51
C GLU A 51 18.32 19.90 -5.82
N ARG A 52 17.13 20.40 -5.47
CA ARG A 52 17.00 21.69 -4.78
C ARG A 52 17.56 21.67 -3.36
N ASN A 53 17.32 20.60 -2.59
CA ASN A 53 17.88 20.47 -1.24
C ASN A 53 17.87 19.00 -0.77
N ILE A 54 19.06 18.39 -0.74
CA ILE A 54 19.22 16.99 -0.34
C ILE A 54 18.83 16.72 1.12
N ASN A 55 19.01 17.68 2.03
CA ASN A 55 18.65 17.52 3.44
C ASN A 55 17.13 17.48 3.61
N ARG A 56 16.38 18.33 2.89
CA ARG A 56 14.91 18.27 2.87
C ARG A 56 14.42 16.93 2.31
N HIS A 57 15.01 16.46 1.22
CA HIS A 57 14.70 15.15 0.66
C HIS A 57 14.93 14.00 1.68
N ARG A 58 16.02 14.04 2.43
CA ARG A 58 16.30 13.04 3.49
C ARG A 58 15.28 13.08 4.62
N ILE A 59 14.84 14.26 5.05
CA ILE A 59 13.83 14.40 6.11
C ILE A 59 12.48 13.84 5.62
N VAL A 60 12.02 14.25 4.43
CA VAL A 60 10.77 13.76 3.84
C VAL A 60 10.83 12.25 3.61
N GLY A 61 11.96 11.73 3.12
CA GLY A 61 12.18 10.29 2.93
C GLY A 61 12.13 9.50 4.25
N ARG A 62 12.66 10.04 5.35
CA ARG A 62 12.56 9.41 6.68
C ARG A 62 11.12 9.38 7.18
N ILE A 63 10.39 10.50 7.08
CA ILE A 63 8.98 10.58 7.46
C ILE A 63 8.16 9.56 6.65
N TYR A 64 8.42 9.47 5.35
CA TYR A 64 7.80 8.49 4.46
C TYR A 64 8.06 7.06 4.91
N LEU A 65 9.33 6.68 5.14
CA LEU A 65 9.67 5.31 5.53
C LEU A 65 9.10 4.92 6.90
N VAL A 66 9.07 5.85 7.86
CA VAL A 66 8.41 5.63 9.17
C VAL A 66 6.91 5.46 8.99
N GLY A 67 6.28 6.28 8.15
CA GLY A 67 4.86 6.16 7.82
C GLY A 67 4.52 4.81 7.19
N VAL A 68 5.33 4.35 6.23
CA VAL A 68 5.21 3.02 5.61
C VAL A 68 5.42 1.89 6.62
N LEU A 69 6.38 2.03 7.55
CA LEU A 69 6.62 1.02 8.58
C LEU A 69 5.41 0.87 9.51
N LEU A 70 4.95 1.97 10.10
CA LEU A 70 3.81 1.96 11.01
C LEU A 70 2.51 1.57 10.28
N GLY A 71 2.31 2.09 9.07
CA GLY A 71 1.15 1.80 8.23
C GLY A 71 1.13 0.35 7.74
N GLY A 72 2.28 -0.20 7.36
CA GLY A 72 2.39 -1.56 6.87
C GLY A 72 2.25 -2.60 7.99
N VAL A 73 2.82 -2.36 9.17
CA VAL A 73 2.65 -3.28 10.33
C VAL A 73 1.20 -3.29 10.79
N SER A 74 0.59 -2.11 10.97
CA SER A 74 -0.83 -2.01 11.32
C SER A 74 -1.73 -2.57 10.21
N GLY A 75 -1.41 -2.35 8.94
CA GLY A 75 -2.12 -2.92 7.79
C GLY A 75 -2.07 -4.44 7.73
N LEU A 76 -0.91 -5.04 8.02
CA LEU A 76 -0.76 -6.50 8.12
C LEU A 76 -1.61 -7.08 9.26
N TYR A 77 -1.67 -6.40 10.40
CA TYR A 77 -2.59 -6.79 11.46
C TYR A 77 -4.05 -6.73 11.00
N LEU A 78 -4.46 -5.63 10.35
CA LEU A 78 -5.82 -5.44 9.86
C LEU A 78 -6.20 -6.45 8.78
N SER A 79 -5.26 -6.94 7.97
CA SER A 79 -5.57 -7.92 6.92
C SER A 79 -6.12 -9.22 7.47
N PHE A 80 -5.81 -9.62 8.71
CA PHE A 80 -6.40 -10.82 9.33
C PHE A 80 -7.91 -10.68 9.62
N TYR A 81 -8.41 -9.45 9.63
CA TYR A 81 -9.81 -9.09 9.87
C TYR A 81 -10.51 -8.64 8.58
N ALA A 82 -9.88 -8.78 7.42
CA ALA A 82 -10.48 -8.41 6.14
C ALA A 82 -11.73 -9.26 5.84
N THR A 83 -12.79 -8.60 5.38
CA THR A 83 -14.00 -9.23 4.80
C THR A 83 -13.62 -9.97 3.50
N GLY A 84 -14.41 -10.95 3.04
CA GLY A 84 -14.10 -11.68 1.78
C GLY A 84 -13.20 -12.91 1.95
N GLY A 85 -13.14 -13.46 3.16
CA GLY A 85 -12.50 -14.75 3.45
C GLY A 85 -10.98 -14.74 3.25
N LEU A 86 -10.40 -15.94 3.12
CA LEU A 86 -8.95 -16.12 3.06
C LEU A 86 -8.30 -15.37 1.88
N VAL A 87 -9.00 -15.28 0.75
CA VAL A 87 -8.49 -14.61 -0.47
C VAL A 87 -8.21 -13.13 -0.23
N ALA A 88 -9.13 -12.42 0.43
CA ALA A 88 -8.94 -11.02 0.78
C ALA A 88 -7.83 -10.83 1.82
N LYS A 89 -7.80 -11.67 2.86
CA LYS A 89 -6.76 -11.65 3.90
C LYS A 89 -5.37 -11.83 3.30
N LEU A 90 -5.21 -12.76 2.37
CA LEU A 90 -3.95 -12.98 1.66
C LEU A 90 -3.60 -11.80 0.74
N GLY A 91 -4.57 -11.25 0.01
CA GLY A 91 -4.34 -10.10 -0.88
C GLY A 91 -3.81 -8.88 -0.13
N PHE A 92 -4.46 -8.49 0.98
CA PHE A 92 -4.01 -7.36 1.80
C PHE A 92 -2.78 -7.68 2.67
N GLY A 93 -2.65 -8.92 3.12
CA GLY A 93 -1.49 -9.38 3.88
C GLY A 93 -0.22 -9.33 3.03
N LEU A 94 -0.26 -9.88 1.82
CA LEU A 94 0.85 -9.83 0.88
C LEU A 94 1.17 -8.41 0.42
N LEU A 95 0.16 -7.57 0.19
CA LEU A 95 0.36 -6.14 -0.04
C LEU A 95 1.18 -5.52 1.10
N SER A 96 0.79 -5.76 2.36
CA SER A 96 1.49 -5.20 3.52
C SER A 96 2.93 -5.71 3.64
N VAL A 97 3.15 -7.02 3.40
CA VAL A 97 4.50 -7.62 3.38
C VAL A 97 5.36 -7.02 2.27
N PHE A 98 4.85 -6.92 1.05
CA PHE A 98 5.59 -6.32 -0.08
C PHE A 98 5.84 -4.83 0.13
N TRP A 99 4.91 -4.13 0.77
CA TRP A 99 5.08 -2.72 1.10
C TRP A 99 6.20 -2.51 2.12
N LEU A 100 6.24 -3.30 3.21
CA LEU A 100 7.31 -3.24 4.20
C LEU A 100 8.66 -3.67 3.64
N THR A 101 8.71 -4.79 2.90
CA THR A 101 9.96 -5.32 2.34
C THR A 101 10.54 -4.39 1.28
N SER A 102 9.71 -3.78 0.42
CA SER A 102 10.20 -2.80 -0.56
C SER A 102 10.75 -1.54 0.10
N ALA A 103 10.18 -1.07 1.21
CA ALA A 103 10.72 0.04 2.00
C ALA A 103 12.07 -0.33 2.63
N TYR A 104 12.18 -1.54 3.21
CA TYR A 104 13.43 -2.06 3.75
C TYR A 104 14.51 -2.12 2.66
N GLN A 105 14.20 -2.68 1.49
CA GLN A 105 15.12 -2.76 0.36
C GLN A 105 15.56 -1.37 -0.09
N ALA A 106 14.63 -0.41 -0.21
CA ALA A 106 14.97 0.97 -0.54
C ALA A 106 15.98 1.56 0.46
N LEU A 107 15.76 1.36 1.76
CA LEU A 107 16.66 1.83 2.81
C LEU A 107 18.03 1.13 2.77
N HIS A 108 18.04 -0.19 2.57
CA HIS A 108 19.26 -0.98 2.48
C HIS A 108 20.14 -0.53 1.29
N ARG A 109 19.53 -0.29 0.11
CA ARG A 109 20.27 0.16 -1.08
C ARG A 109 20.85 1.56 -0.93
N VAL A 110 20.15 2.50 -0.30
CA VAL A 110 20.70 3.85 -0.07
C VAL A 110 21.85 3.84 0.93
N LYS A 111 21.78 3.01 1.99
CA LYS A 111 22.90 2.83 2.95
C LYS A 111 24.15 2.29 2.27
N ASN A 112 23.97 1.38 1.32
CA ASN A 112 25.07 0.82 0.52
C ASN A 112 25.49 1.71 -0.67
N LYS A 113 25.06 2.98 -0.71
CA LYS A 113 25.36 3.95 -1.79
C LYS A 113 24.87 3.52 -3.18
N LYS A 114 23.99 2.53 -3.28
CA LYS A 114 23.41 2.04 -4.55
C LYS A 114 22.17 2.86 -4.94
N ILE A 115 22.40 4.10 -5.38
CA ILE A 115 21.33 5.10 -5.59
C ILE A 115 20.34 4.73 -6.71
N LYS A 116 20.84 4.14 -7.81
CA LYS A 116 19.96 3.69 -8.92
C LYS A 116 18.96 2.64 -8.43
N GLU A 117 19.44 1.66 -7.67
CA GLU A 117 18.62 0.57 -7.12
C GLU A 117 17.67 1.07 -6.03
N HIS A 118 18.12 1.98 -5.15
CA HIS A 118 17.26 2.66 -4.19
C HIS A 118 16.06 3.30 -4.87
N ARG A 119 16.28 4.04 -5.96
CA ARG A 119 15.19 4.68 -6.71
C ARG A 119 14.21 3.65 -7.29
N ASN A 120 14.70 2.53 -7.82
CA ASN A 120 13.83 1.48 -8.34
C ASN A 120 12.98 0.85 -7.23
N TRP A 121 13.54 0.63 -6.05
CA TRP A 121 12.78 0.15 -4.89
C TRP A 121 11.79 1.18 -4.36
N MET A 122 12.12 2.47 -4.39
CA MET A 122 11.16 3.53 -4.06
C MET A 122 9.98 3.58 -5.03
N ILE A 123 10.19 3.34 -6.33
CA ILE A 123 9.10 3.27 -7.33
C ILE A 123 8.17 2.09 -7.02
N ARG A 124 8.72 0.90 -6.73
CA ARG A 124 7.93 -0.28 -6.33
C ARG A 124 7.18 -0.04 -5.02
N ASN A 125 7.84 0.60 -4.05
CA ASN A 125 7.22 0.89 -2.77
C ASN A 125 6.06 1.87 -2.92
N TYR A 126 6.25 2.95 -3.70
CA TYR A 126 5.21 3.94 -3.91
C TYR A 126 4.02 3.41 -4.74
N SER A 127 4.26 2.49 -5.69
CA SER A 127 3.15 1.87 -6.43
C SER A 127 2.26 0.99 -5.52
N LEU A 128 2.86 0.35 -4.52
CA LEU A 128 2.12 -0.36 -3.46
C LEU A 128 1.37 0.62 -2.56
N THR A 129 1.98 1.73 -2.15
CA THR A 129 1.30 2.83 -1.41
C THR A 129 0.09 3.34 -2.17
N PHE A 130 0.22 3.52 -3.49
CA PHE A 130 -0.86 3.98 -4.36
C PHE A 130 -2.03 3.00 -4.46
N GLY A 131 -1.84 1.73 -4.07
CA GLY A 131 -2.92 0.75 -4.01
C GLY A 131 -4.08 1.17 -3.10
N ALA A 132 -3.83 2.03 -2.10
CA ALA A 132 -4.87 2.65 -1.31
C ALA A 132 -5.85 3.52 -2.14
N VAL A 133 -5.35 4.21 -3.16
CA VAL A 133 -6.17 5.02 -4.09
C VAL A 133 -6.92 4.09 -5.02
N THR A 134 -6.22 3.14 -5.64
CA THR A 134 -6.80 2.18 -6.58
C THR A 134 -7.92 1.36 -5.93
N LEU A 135 -7.77 0.95 -4.67
CA LEU A 135 -8.83 0.30 -3.89
C LEU A 135 -10.08 1.20 -3.75
N ARG A 136 -9.89 2.49 -3.46
CA ARG A 136 -10.99 3.47 -3.31
C ARG A 136 -11.71 3.78 -4.62
N ILE A 137 -11.09 3.47 -5.76
CA ILE A 137 -11.71 3.56 -7.09
C ILE A 137 -12.49 2.27 -7.38
N TRP A 138 -11.86 1.10 -7.18
CA TRP A 138 -12.49 -0.18 -7.48
C TRP A 138 -13.69 -0.50 -6.61
N LEU A 139 -13.65 -0.15 -5.32
CA LEU A 139 -14.70 -0.46 -4.37
C LEU A 139 -16.07 0.11 -4.76
N PRO A 140 -16.24 1.44 -4.96
CA PRO A 140 -17.52 1.99 -5.41
C PRO A 140 -17.89 1.49 -6.81
N LEU A 141 -16.91 1.30 -7.71
CA LEU A 141 -17.18 0.81 -9.06
C LEU A 141 -17.79 -0.59 -9.06
N PHE A 142 -17.24 -1.53 -8.30
CA PHE A 142 -17.79 -2.88 -8.19
C PHE A 142 -19.14 -2.89 -7.49
N ILE A 143 -19.37 -2.02 -6.50
CA ILE A 143 -20.68 -1.89 -5.86
C ILE A 143 -21.73 -1.44 -6.88
N VAL A 144 -21.40 -0.47 -7.74
CA VAL A 144 -22.31 0.02 -8.79
C VAL A 144 -22.56 -1.05 -9.86
N LEU A 145 -21.54 -1.81 -10.26
CA LEU A 145 -21.66 -2.79 -11.35
C LEU A 145 -22.28 -4.13 -10.93
N PHE A 146 -22.00 -4.61 -9.71
CA PHE A 146 -22.33 -5.96 -9.26
C PHE A 146 -23.29 -5.99 -8.07
N GLY A 147 -23.63 -4.83 -7.51
CA GLY A 147 -24.46 -4.69 -6.33
C GLY A 147 -23.75 -5.02 -5.02
N ILE A 148 -24.33 -4.57 -3.91
CA ILE A 148 -23.79 -4.81 -2.55
C ILE A 148 -23.93 -6.28 -2.12
N GLU A 149 -24.87 -7.02 -2.70
CA GLU A 149 -25.08 -8.44 -2.39
C GLU A 149 -23.86 -9.32 -2.68
N ARG A 150 -23.03 -8.90 -3.65
CA ARG A 150 -21.78 -9.60 -4.02
C ARG A 150 -20.53 -9.00 -3.38
N PHE A 151 -20.69 -8.18 -2.32
CA PHE A 151 -19.59 -7.43 -1.72
C PHE A 151 -18.41 -8.32 -1.31
N GLU A 152 -18.64 -9.49 -0.71
CA GLU A 152 -17.54 -10.36 -0.26
C GLU A 152 -16.64 -10.81 -1.41
N ILE A 153 -17.23 -11.25 -2.52
CA ILE A 153 -16.51 -11.70 -3.72
C ILE A 153 -15.80 -10.50 -4.37
N SER A 154 -16.52 -9.39 -4.54
CA SER A 154 -15.96 -8.14 -5.08
C SER A 154 -14.75 -7.67 -4.26
N TYR A 155 -14.87 -7.66 -2.93
CA TYR A 155 -13.83 -7.21 -2.03
C TYR A 155 -12.61 -8.15 -2.05
N ALA A 156 -12.82 -9.47 -2.16
CA ALA A 156 -11.74 -10.43 -2.34
C ALA A 156 -10.96 -10.21 -3.65
N ILE A 157 -11.64 -9.92 -4.76
CA ILE A 157 -11.00 -9.59 -6.04
C ILE A 157 -10.25 -8.26 -5.95
N ILE A 158 -10.89 -7.25 -5.36
CA ILE A 158 -10.31 -5.91 -5.19
C ILE A 158 -9.05 -5.93 -4.34
N ALA A 159 -8.97 -6.82 -3.34
CA ALA A 159 -7.78 -6.99 -2.51
C ALA A 159 -6.50 -7.27 -3.32
N TRP A 160 -6.63 -7.80 -4.55
CA TRP A 160 -5.53 -8.01 -5.49
C TRP A 160 -5.45 -6.91 -6.56
N LEU A 161 -6.58 -6.54 -7.16
CA LEU A 161 -6.65 -5.48 -8.17
C LEU A 161 -6.19 -4.11 -7.65
N ALA A 162 -6.26 -3.88 -6.34
CA ALA A 162 -5.79 -2.66 -5.71
C ALA A 162 -4.29 -2.43 -5.94
N TRP A 163 -3.45 -3.47 -6.01
CA TRP A 163 -2.00 -3.28 -5.98
C TRP A 163 -1.22 -4.06 -7.03
N VAL A 164 -1.70 -5.22 -7.49
CA VAL A 164 -1.01 -6.01 -8.51
C VAL A 164 -0.83 -5.22 -9.81
N PRO A 165 -1.86 -4.56 -10.38
CA PRO A 165 -1.70 -3.75 -11.58
C PRO A 165 -0.72 -2.59 -11.38
N ASN A 166 -0.77 -1.93 -10.22
CA ASN A 166 0.15 -0.83 -9.89
C ASN A 166 1.61 -1.30 -9.87
N LEU A 167 1.86 -2.48 -9.29
CA LEU A 167 3.20 -3.06 -9.23
C LEU A 167 3.70 -3.50 -10.62
N LEU A 168 2.82 -4.05 -11.47
CA LEU A 168 3.14 -4.38 -12.85
C LEU A 168 3.53 -3.13 -13.65
N VAL A 169 2.76 -2.05 -13.54
CA VAL A 169 3.07 -0.76 -14.18
C VAL A 169 4.42 -0.23 -13.70
N ALA A 170 4.70 -0.29 -12.39
CA ALA A 170 5.97 0.11 -11.83
C ALA A 170 7.15 -0.71 -12.39
N GLU A 171 6.99 -2.03 -12.50
CA GLU A 171 8.03 -2.91 -13.04
C GLU A 171 8.29 -2.65 -14.53
N LEU A 172 7.24 -2.45 -15.34
CA LEU A 172 7.36 -2.06 -16.73
C LEU A 172 8.08 -0.71 -16.89
N PHE A 173 7.75 0.26 -16.04
CA PHE A 173 8.42 1.56 -16.02
C PHE A 173 9.91 1.44 -15.69
N ILE A 174 10.27 0.63 -14.69
CA ILE A 174 11.66 0.38 -14.30
C ILE A 174 12.44 -0.29 -15.44
N ARG A 175 11.85 -1.30 -16.09
CA ARG A 175 12.48 -2.03 -17.21
C ARG A 175 12.73 -1.14 -18.42
N LYS A 176 11.74 -0.34 -18.83
CA LYS A 176 11.90 0.61 -19.95
C LYS A 176 13.04 1.59 -19.70
N ARG A 177 13.16 2.09 -18.47
CA ARG A 177 14.23 3.03 -18.10
C ARG A 177 15.61 2.39 -18.06
N PHE A 178 15.69 1.13 -17.64
CA PHE A 178 16.94 0.36 -17.70
C PHE A 178 17.39 0.15 -19.16
N ASN A 179 16.45 -0.19 -20.05
CA ASN A 179 16.76 -0.38 -21.47
C ASN A 179 17.21 0.93 -22.13
N LYS A 180 16.53 2.06 -21.88
CA LYS A 180 16.93 3.35 -22.46
C LYS A 180 18.36 3.76 -22.08
N GLY A 181 18.77 3.54 -20.84
CA GLY A 181 20.15 3.82 -20.39
C GLY A 181 21.21 2.87 -20.96
N LYS A 182 20.83 1.69 -21.49
CA LYS A 182 21.74 0.83 -22.26
C LYS A 182 21.91 1.31 -23.69
N TYR A 183 20.85 1.83 -24.33
CA TYR A 183 20.92 2.36 -25.69
C TYR A 183 21.79 3.63 -25.74
N GLU A 184 21.56 4.61 -24.85
CA GLU A 184 22.35 5.84 -24.79
C GLU A 184 23.86 5.54 -24.53
N GLY A 185 24.18 4.61 -23.63
CA GLY A 185 25.58 4.24 -23.36
C GLY A 185 26.27 3.41 -24.45
N ASN A 186 25.53 2.91 -25.46
CA ASN A 186 26.09 2.20 -26.60
C ASN A 186 26.32 3.15 -27.80
N GLU A 187 25.51 4.21 -27.93
CA GLU A 187 25.71 5.26 -28.94
C GLU A 187 26.97 6.10 -28.65
N ASP A 188 27.32 6.30 -27.38
CA ASP A 188 28.53 7.02 -26.96
C ASP A 188 29.85 6.25 -27.24
N LEU A 189 29.78 4.97 -27.64
CA LEU A 189 30.94 4.12 -27.95
C LEU A 189 31.22 4.01 -29.46
N HIS A 190 30.46 4.72 -30.29
CA HIS A 190 30.61 4.77 -31.74
C HIS A 190 31.00 6.18 -32.21
N PHE A 191 32.13 6.69 -31.73
CA PHE A 191 32.86 7.81 -32.34
C PHE A 191 34.37 7.57 -32.25
#